data_AF-A0A562UX49-F1
#
_entry.id   AF-A0A562UX49-F1
#
_cell.length_a   1.000
_cell.length_b   1.000
_cell.length_c   1.000
_cell.angle_alpha   90.00
_cell.angle_beta   90.00
_cell.angle_gamma   90.00
#
_symmetry.space_group_name_H-M   'P 1'
#
loop_
_entity.id
_entity.type
_entity.pdbx_description
1 polymer ?
#
loop_
_entity_poly.entity_id
_entity_poly.type
_entity_poly.pdbx_seq_one_letter_code
_entity_poly.pdbx_strand_id
1 'polypeptide(L)'
;MDALKSQIEILDRSIELRRTLQTATVELHNKLDRQFEEFDLTLLTGYRLFLQAHLLSALQYQDLVSGFCADILGCSLPDYPAILRADLNDAGGNEIEVEFKPVPRTATRYEQAGVTYVILGSRLGIAHLHKQFASKLRAQVPSLALGFMSEHKGIECWRAFLRWCNTEVHCRSAREEAIISARDTFSIFSESARQVQLAYQAR
;
A
#
# COMPACT_ATOMS: atom_id res chain seq x y z
N MET A 1 -40.54 16.52 -5.32
CA MET A 1 -40.20 15.10 -5.09
C MET A 1 -38.92 14.68 -5.83
N ASP A 2 -38.63 15.21 -7.03
CA ASP A 2 -37.44 14.81 -7.80
C ASP A 2 -36.09 15.33 -7.29
N ALA A 3 -36.06 16.53 -6.71
CA ALA A 3 -34.83 17.08 -6.11
C ALA A 3 -34.35 16.28 -4.89
N LEU A 4 -35.29 15.77 -4.08
CA LEU A 4 -34.98 14.96 -2.90
C LEU A 4 -34.51 13.55 -3.29
N LYS A 5 -35.10 12.95 -4.34
CA LYS A 5 -34.62 11.67 -4.90
C LYS A 5 -33.22 11.80 -5.50
N SER A 6 -32.95 12.89 -6.23
CA SER A 6 -31.61 13.17 -6.76
C SER A 6 -30.59 13.41 -5.64
N GLN A 7 -30.96 14.12 -4.57
CA GLN A 7 -30.09 14.31 -3.41
C GLN A 7 -29.81 13.00 -2.64
N ILE A 8 -30.82 12.13 -2.49
CA ILE A 8 -30.64 10.81 -1.86
C ILE A 8 -29.75 9.92 -2.73
N GLU A 9 -29.94 9.89 -4.05
CA GLU A 9 -29.04 9.16 -4.96
C GLU A 9 -27.62 9.71 -4.98
N ILE A 10 -27.42 11.01 -4.80
CA ILE A 10 -26.08 11.63 -4.73
C ILE A 10 -25.41 11.33 -3.38
N LEU A 11 -26.16 11.36 -2.27
CA LEU A 11 -25.64 11.00 -0.95
C LEU A 11 -25.25 9.52 -0.86
N ASP A 12 -26.05 8.63 -1.43
CA ASP A 12 -25.79 7.17 -1.44
C ASP A 12 -24.51 6.82 -2.23
N ARG A 13 -24.26 7.53 -3.33
CA ARG A 13 -23.05 7.36 -4.14
C ARG A 13 -21.75 7.71 -3.38
N SER A 14 -21.76 8.68 -2.46
CA SER A 14 -20.53 9.18 -1.81
C SER A 14 -19.89 8.23 -0.78
N ILE A 15 -20.67 7.36 -0.14
CA ILE A 15 -20.15 6.39 0.85
C ILE A 15 -19.75 5.06 0.17
N GLU A 16 -20.09 4.90 -1.11
CA GLU A 16 -20.00 3.64 -1.83
C GLU A 16 -18.55 3.26 -2.16
N LEU A 17 -17.70 4.16 -2.66
CA LEU A 17 -16.39 3.78 -3.22
C LEU A 17 -15.48 3.05 -2.21
N ARG A 18 -15.29 3.61 -1.01
CA ARG A 18 -14.46 2.97 0.02
C ARG A 18 -15.01 1.60 0.41
N ARG A 19 -16.33 1.50 0.63
CA ARG A 19 -16.97 0.24 1.01
C ARG A 19 -16.87 -0.79 -0.11
N THR A 20 -17.08 -0.37 -1.35
CA THR A 20 -16.91 -1.19 -2.55
C THR A 20 -15.50 -1.75 -2.65
N LEU A 21 -14.47 -0.91 -2.49
CA LEU A 21 -13.08 -1.35 -2.47
C LEU A 21 -12.81 -2.33 -1.33
N GLN A 22 -13.25 -2.01 -0.11
CA GLN A 22 -13.09 -2.88 1.05
C GLN A 22 -13.72 -4.26 0.84
N THR A 23 -14.96 -4.33 0.38
CA THR A 23 -15.66 -5.59 0.09
C THR A 23 -14.97 -6.35 -1.04
N ALA A 24 -14.53 -5.67 -2.10
CA ALA A 24 -13.93 -6.31 -3.26
C ALA A 24 -12.51 -6.86 -3.01
N THR A 25 -11.82 -6.38 -1.97
CA THR A 25 -10.42 -6.75 -1.69
C THR A 25 -10.20 -7.49 -0.38
N VAL A 26 -11.23 -7.78 0.42
CA VAL A 26 -11.08 -8.42 1.74
C VAL A 26 -10.33 -9.75 1.68
N GLU A 27 -10.67 -10.62 0.73
CA GLU A 27 -9.99 -11.92 0.56
C GLU A 27 -8.55 -11.77 0.07
N LEU A 28 -8.28 -10.77 -0.77
CA LEU A 28 -6.93 -10.46 -1.22
C LEU A 28 -6.05 -9.95 -0.09
N HIS A 29 -6.62 -9.11 0.79
CA HIS A 29 -5.96 -8.66 2.01
C HIS A 29 -5.61 -9.85 2.91
N ASN A 30 -6.58 -10.71 3.24
CA ASN A 30 -6.35 -11.89 4.08
C ASN A 30 -5.34 -12.87 3.48
N LYS A 31 -5.31 -13.00 2.15
CA LYS A 31 -4.31 -13.82 1.46
C LYS A 31 -2.92 -13.19 1.53
N LEU A 32 -2.82 -11.87 1.31
CA LEU A 32 -1.56 -11.17 1.35
C LEU A 32 -0.96 -11.15 2.76
N ASP A 33 -1.77 -10.94 3.79
CA ASP A 33 -1.33 -10.97 5.19
C ASP A 33 -0.68 -12.33 5.51
N ARG A 34 -1.34 -13.44 5.18
CA ARG A 34 -0.79 -14.79 5.38
C ARG A 34 0.52 -15.01 4.64
N GLN A 35 0.67 -14.45 3.44
CA GLN A 35 1.93 -14.54 2.70
C GLN A 35 3.04 -13.73 3.38
N PHE A 36 2.72 -12.54 3.90
CA PHE A 36 3.68 -11.69 4.60
C PHE A 36 4.02 -12.18 6.01
N GLU A 37 3.15 -12.98 6.64
CA GLU A 37 3.45 -13.68 7.90
C GLU A 37 4.62 -14.67 7.79
N GLU A 38 4.93 -15.15 6.57
CA GLU A 38 6.12 -15.97 6.32
C GLU A 38 7.43 -15.20 6.54
N PHE A 39 7.38 -13.86 6.51
CA PHE A 39 8.50 -13.00 6.91
C PHE A 39 8.48 -12.79 8.42
N ASP A 40 9.08 -13.72 9.18
CA ASP A 40 9.11 -13.64 10.65
C ASP A 40 9.82 -12.37 11.15
N LEU A 41 9.03 -11.34 11.49
CA LEU A 41 9.51 -10.06 11.99
C LEU A 41 10.09 -10.12 13.40
N THR A 42 10.07 -11.28 14.07
CA THR A 42 10.85 -11.48 15.29
C THR A 42 12.33 -11.69 14.99
N LEU A 43 12.70 -11.98 13.74
CA LEU A 43 14.06 -12.20 13.28
C LEU A 43 14.51 -11.08 12.34
N LEU A 44 15.77 -10.65 12.46
CA LEU A 44 16.35 -9.65 11.56
C LEU A 44 16.29 -10.09 10.08
N THR A 45 16.45 -11.39 9.80
CA THR A 45 16.32 -11.94 8.45
C THR A 45 14.91 -11.76 7.90
N GLY A 46 13.87 -12.06 8.69
CA GLY A 46 12.48 -11.86 8.25
C GLY A 46 12.18 -10.39 8.00
N TYR A 47 12.71 -9.48 8.84
CA TYR A 47 12.59 -8.05 8.60
C TYR A 47 13.26 -7.58 7.30
N ARG A 48 14.45 -8.09 6.97
CA ARG A 48 15.10 -7.78 5.68
C ARG A 48 14.26 -8.25 4.48
N LEU A 49 13.70 -9.47 4.53
CA LEU A 49 12.83 -9.99 3.46
C LEU A 49 11.55 -9.15 3.33
N PHE A 50 10.97 -8.76 4.46
CA PHE A 50 9.82 -7.87 4.50
C PHE A 50 10.10 -6.51 3.86
N LEU A 51 11.23 -5.87 4.19
CA LEU A 51 11.66 -4.61 3.59
C LEU A 51 11.89 -4.76 2.09
N GLN A 52 12.53 -5.85 1.67
CA GLN A 52 12.78 -6.13 0.27
C GLN A 52 11.47 -6.26 -0.52
N ALA A 53 10.50 -7.03 -0.02
CA ALA A 53 9.21 -7.21 -0.71
C ALA A 53 8.46 -5.88 -0.85
N HIS A 54 8.53 -5.02 0.16
CA HIS A 54 7.97 -3.67 0.11
C HIS A 54 8.73 -2.76 -0.85
N LEU A 55 10.06 -2.85 -0.91
CA LEU A 55 10.88 -2.05 -1.83
C LEU A 55 10.53 -2.38 -3.28
N LEU A 56 10.51 -3.66 -3.62
CA LEU A 56 10.14 -4.11 -4.96
C LEU A 56 8.73 -3.65 -5.36
N SER A 57 7.79 -3.69 -4.42
CA SER A 57 6.43 -3.18 -4.65
C SER A 57 6.43 -1.64 -4.83
N ALA A 58 7.16 -0.92 -3.99
CA ALA A 58 7.22 0.55 -3.99
C ALA A 58 7.75 1.11 -5.30
N LEU A 59 8.73 0.46 -5.92
CA LEU A 59 9.25 0.84 -7.22
C LEU A 59 8.19 0.84 -8.34
N GLN A 60 7.10 0.08 -8.17
CA GLN A 60 6.02 0.01 -9.15
C GLN A 60 4.95 1.10 -8.97
N TYR A 61 4.68 1.53 -7.73
CA TYR A 61 3.55 2.41 -7.43
C TYR A 61 3.94 3.84 -7.03
N GLN A 62 5.19 4.10 -6.65
CA GLN A 62 5.59 5.35 -5.97
C GLN A 62 5.17 6.60 -6.75
N ASP A 63 5.53 6.70 -8.03
CA ASP A 63 5.27 7.90 -8.84
C ASP A 63 3.77 8.15 -9.02
N LEU A 64 3.02 7.08 -9.27
CA LEU A 64 1.57 7.13 -9.47
C LEU A 64 0.86 7.63 -8.21
N VAL A 65 1.17 7.02 -7.06
CA VAL A 65 0.49 7.38 -5.80
C VAL A 65 0.94 8.76 -5.32
N SER A 66 2.21 9.11 -5.52
CA SER A 66 2.71 10.46 -5.19
C SER A 66 2.01 11.54 -6.01
N GLY A 67 1.85 11.32 -7.33
CA GLY A 67 1.09 12.21 -8.22
C GLY A 67 -0.37 12.35 -7.79
N PHE A 68 -1.07 11.24 -7.53
CA PHE A 68 -2.46 11.31 -7.06
C PHE A 68 -2.58 12.03 -5.71
N CYS A 69 -1.67 11.77 -4.77
CA CYS A 69 -1.64 12.45 -3.48
C CYS A 69 -1.46 13.96 -3.64
N ALA A 70 -0.53 14.40 -4.51
CA ALA A 70 -0.26 15.81 -4.73
C ALA A 70 -1.41 16.51 -5.46
N ASP A 71 -1.84 15.95 -6.60
CA ASP A 71 -2.76 16.60 -7.53
C ASP A 71 -4.22 16.52 -7.09
N ILE A 72 -4.61 15.43 -6.42
CA ILE A 72 -6.02 15.17 -6.06
C ILE A 72 -6.25 15.33 -4.56
N LEU A 73 -5.36 14.79 -3.73
CA LEU A 73 -5.56 14.80 -2.28
C LEU A 73 -4.98 16.03 -1.58
N GLY A 74 -4.11 16.79 -2.26
CA GLY A 74 -3.41 17.93 -1.68
C GLY A 74 -2.47 17.54 -0.53
N CYS A 75 -1.86 16.35 -0.58
CA CYS A 75 -0.91 15.87 0.41
C CYS A 75 0.39 15.38 -0.24
N SER A 76 1.50 15.38 0.50
CA SER A 76 2.79 14.89 0.02
C SER A 76 3.05 13.48 0.56
N LEU A 77 3.23 12.53 -0.34
CA LEU A 77 3.68 11.19 0.03
C LEU A 77 5.20 11.19 0.30
N PRO A 78 5.69 10.44 1.30
CA PRO A 78 7.11 10.16 1.43
C PRO A 78 7.67 9.40 0.23
N ASP A 79 8.99 9.50 0.03
CA ASP A 79 9.73 8.60 -0.87
C ASP A 79 9.93 7.24 -0.18
N TYR A 80 8.96 6.33 -0.36
CA TYR A 80 9.05 5.01 0.26
C TYR A 80 10.24 4.19 -0.24
N PRO A 81 10.58 4.15 -1.55
CA PRO A 81 11.80 3.49 -2.01
C PRO A 81 13.06 3.96 -1.29
N ALA A 82 13.25 5.27 -1.10
CA ALA A 82 14.41 5.78 -0.38
C ALA A 82 14.43 5.34 1.09
N ILE A 83 13.29 5.42 1.79
CA ILE A 83 13.17 5.01 3.19
C ILE A 83 13.43 3.51 3.33
N LEU A 84 12.86 2.69 2.45
CA LEU A 84 13.01 1.23 2.46
C LEU A 84 14.46 0.81 2.21
N ARG A 85 15.17 1.48 1.29
CA ARG A 85 16.60 1.24 1.06
C ARG A 85 17.44 1.60 2.27
N ALA A 86 17.15 2.74 2.91
CA ALA A 86 17.85 3.15 4.12
C ALA A 86 17.66 2.12 5.25
N ASP A 87 16.42 1.71 5.52
CA ASP A 87 16.13 0.67 6.52
C ASP A 87 16.76 -0.69 6.17
N LEU A 88 16.80 -1.06 4.88
CA LEU A 88 17.42 -2.31 4.44
C LEU A 88 18.94 -2.29 4.66
N ASN A 89 19.59 -1.17 4.35
CA ASN A 89 21.01 -0.96 4.59
C ASN A 89 21.33 -0.97 6.10
N ASP A 90 20.52 -0.28 6.92
CA ASP A 90 20.66 -0.26 8.37
C ASP A 90 20.48 -1.65 8.97
N ALA A 91 19.59 -2.45 8.39
CA ALA A 91 19.40 -3.85 8.76
C ALA A 91 20.54 -4.74 8.26
N GLY A 92 21.49 -4.27 7.46
CA GLY A 92 22.57 -5.06 6.86
C GLY A 92 22.10 -6.01 5.75
N GLY A 93 20.99 -5.68 5.08
CA GLY A 93 20.53 -6.33 3.87
C GLY A 93 21.11 -5.68 2.62
N ASN A 94 20.96 -6.36 1.48
CA ASN A 94 21.26 -5.81 0.16
C ASN A 94 20.00 -5.93 -0.70
N GLU A 95 19.78 -4.93 -1.55
CA GLU A 95 18.70 -4.98 -2.54
C GLU A 95 18.89 -6.21 -3.45
N ILE A 96 17.84 -6.99 -3.65
CA ILE A 96 17.83 -8.00 -4.71
C ILE A 96 17.34 -7.35 -5.99
N GLU A 97 18.03 -7.62 -7.10
CA GLU A 97 17.54 -7.26 -8.42
C GLU A 97 16.58 -8.34 -8.90
N VAL A 98 15.36 -7.94 -9.24
CA VAL A 98 14.35 -8.81 -9.84
C VAL A 98 13.83 -8.11 -11.08
N GLU A 99 13.78 -8.83 -12.19
CA GLU A 99 13.17 -8.33 -13.41
C GLU A 99 11.66 -8.30 -13.24
N PHE A 100 11.08 -7.09 -13.17
CA PHE A 100 9.65 -6.92 -13.14
C PHE A 100 9.09 -6.68 -14.53
N LYS A 101 7.95 -7.31 -14.82
CA LYS A 101 7.08 -6.82 -15.88
C LYS A 101 6.48 -5.50 -15.40
N PRO A 102 6.65 -4.40 -16.13
CA PRO A 102 6.04 -3.12 -15.77
C PRO A 102 4.54 -3.30 -15.63
N VAL A 103 3.98 -2.79 -14.54
CA VAL A 103 2.54 -2.71 -14.37
C VAL A 103 2.00 -1.72 -15.41
N PRO A 104 0.91 -2.05 -16.14
CA PRO A 104 0.30 -1.11 -17.06
C PRO A 104 0.02 0.22 -16.35
N ARG A 105 0.40 1.33 -16.98
CA ARG A 105 0.10 2.66 -16.43
C ARG A 105 -1.41 2.79 -16.30
N THR A 106 -1.88 3.21 -15.13
CA THR A 106 -3.28 3.57 -14.94
C THR A 106 -3.59 4.80 -15.78
N ALA A 107 -4.67 4.71 -16.54
CA ALA A 107 -5.13 5.73 -17.47
C ALA A 107 -6.13 6.70 -16.82
N THR A 108 -6.87 6.27 -15.80
CA THR A 108 -7.92 7.09 -15.17
C THR A 108 -7.62 7.43 -13.71
N ARG A 109 -8.21 8.53 -13.22
CA ARG A 109 -8.14 8.91 -11.81
C ARG A 109 -8.74 7.86 -10.87
N TYR A 110 -9.68 7.04 -11.33
CA TYR A 110 -10.32 6.02 -10.52
C TYR A 110 -9.45 4.76 -10.42
N GLU A 111 -8.76 4.40 -11.51
CA GLU A 111 -7.69 3.40 -11.44
C GLU A 111 -6.59 3.86 -10.47
N GLN A 112 -6.15 5.11 -10.54
CA GLN A 112 -5.19 5.68 -9.58
C GLN A 112 -5.71 5.65 -8.13
N ALA A 113 -7.00 5.92 -7.92
CA ALA A 113 -7.64 5.84 -6.61
C ALA A 113 -7.62 4.42 -6.04
N GLY A 114 -7.84 3.39 -6.87
CA GLY A 114 -7.74 1.99 -6.45
C GLY A 114 -6.35 1.58 -5.98
N VAL A 115 -5.29 1.99 -6.69
CA VAL A 115 -3.89 1.79 -6.25
C VAL A 115 -3.65 2.54 -4.94
N THR A 116 -4.01 3.81 -4.90
CA THR A 116 -3.83 4.70 -3.73
C THR A 116 -4.52 4.15 -2.49
N TYR A 117 -5.73 3.59 -2.63
CA TYR A 117 -6.45 2.94 -1.55
C TYR A 117 -5.63 1.84 -0.88
N VAL A 118 -5.03 0.94 -1.66
CA VAL A 118 -4.22 -0.18 -1.14
C VAL A 118 -2.95 0.35 -0.47
N ILE A 119 -2.24 1.28 -1.10
CA ILE A 119 -0.97 1.80 -0.57
C ILE A 119 -1.17 2.58 0.71
N LEU A 120 -2.10 3.53 0.73
CA LEU A 120 -2.37 4.34 1.93
C LEU A 120 -3.01 3.49 3.03
N GLY A 121 -3.90 2.56 2.68
CA GLY A 121 -4.50 1.61 3.62
C GLY A 121 -3.46 0.73 4.32
N SER A 122 -2.45 0.24 3.57
CA SER A 122 -1.37 -0.59 4.13
C SER A 122 -0.59 0.10 5.26
N ARG A 123 -0.56 1.44 5.29
CA ARG A 123 0.18 2.20 6.31
C ARG A 123 -0.38 1.99 7.72
N LEU A 124 -1.68 1.68 7.84
CA LEU A 124 -2.29 1.32 9.12
C LEU A 124 -1.74 0.00 9.65
N GLY A 125 -1.60 -1.00 8.77
CA GLY A 125 -0.99 -2.29 9.09
C GLY A 125 0.48 -2.14 9.47
N ILE A 126 1.25 -1.36 8.69
CA ILE A 126 2.65 -1.05 9.01
C ILE A 126 2.82 -0.39 10.38
N ALA A 127 1.96 0.58 10.72
CA ALA A 127 1.99 1.22 12.03
C ALA A 127 1.64 0.24 13.17
N HIS A 128 0.79 -0.75 12.92
CA HIS A 128 0.53 -1.84 13.87
C HIS A 128 1.75 -2.73 14.06
N LEU A 129 2.38 -3.17 12.96
CA LEU A 129 3.61 -3.97 13.00
C LEU A 129 4.73 -3.23 13.73
N HIS A 130 4.86 -1.91 13.56
CA HIS A 130 5.84 -1.11 14.28
C HIS A 130 5.66 -1.24 15.80
N LYS A 131 4.43 -1.06 16.28
CA LYS A 131 4.09 -1.19 17.71
C LYS A 131 4.42 -2.60 18.24
N GLN A 132 4.23 -3.62 17.41
CA GLN A 132 4.39 -5.01 17.82
C GLN A 132 5.86 -5.48 17.80
N PHE A 133 6.66 -5.04 16.84
CA PHE A 133 7.98 -5.63 16.56
C PHE A 133 9.17 -4.68 16.77
N ALA A 134 8.98 -3.36 16.88
CA ALA A 134 10.09 -2.41 16.94
C ALA A 134 11.08 -2.68 18.08
N SER A 135 10.59 -3.02 19.28
CA SER A 135 11.46 -3.34 20.43
C SER A 135 12.28 -4.61 20.21
N LYS A 136 11.70 -5.65 19.59
CA LYS A 136 12.39 -6.91 19.27
C LYS A 136 13.46 -6.72 18.22
N LEU A 137 13.19 -5.91 17.20
CA LEU A 137 14.17 -5.58 16.16
C LEU A 137 15.32 -4.76 16.72
N ARG A 138 15.03 -3.73 17.54
CA ARG A 138 16.07 -2.92 18.19
C ARG A 138 16.87 -3.68 19.25
N ALA A 139 16.32 -4.74 19.85
CA ALA A 139 17.10 -5.62 20.71
C ALA A 139 18.19 -6.40 19.94
N GLN A 140 17.97 -6.67 18.65
CA GLN A 140 18.96 -7.32 17.77
C GLN A 140 19.93 -6.30 17.18
N VAL A 141 19.42 -5.15 16.75
CA VAL A 141 20.23 -4.06 16.15
C VAL A 141 19.75 -2.72 16.73
N PRO A 142 20.38 -2.22 17.81
CA PRO A 142 19.93 -1.01 18.51
C PRO A 142 19.89 0.25 17.66
N SER A 143 20.68 0.31 16.59
CA SER A 143 20.76 1.45 15.67
C SER A 143 19.66 1.49 14.61
N LEU A 144 18.76 0.49 14.52
CA LEU A 144 17.71 0.46 13.50
C LEU A 144 16.79 1.68 13.60
N ALA A 145 16.77 2.47 12.52
CA ALA A 145 15.86 3.60 12.37
C ALA A 145 14.39 3.14 12.37
N LEU A 146 14.07 2.09 11.59
CA LEU A 146 12.70 1.64 11.32
C LEU A 146 11.88 2.75 10.65
N GLY A 147 12.49 3.52 9.76
CA GLY A 147 11.89 4.68 9.09
C GLY A 147 10.61 4.33 8.36
N PHE A 148 10.56 3.19 7.66
CA PHE A 148 9.38 2.75 6.93
C PHE A 148 8.21 2.42 7.85
N MET A 149 8.52 1.82 9.01
CA MET A 149 7.52 1.39 9.98
C MET A 149 7.03 2.52 10.89
N SER A 150 7.87 3.53 11.12
CA SER A 150 7.56 4.70 11.95
C SER A 150 7.00 5.88 11.18
N GLU A 151 6.93 5.81 9.85
CA GLU A 151 6.36 6.83 8.97
C GLU A 151 4.85 7.06 9.26
N HIS A 152 4.40 8.32 9.32
CA HIS A 152 3.01 8.69 9.63
C HIS A 152 2.31 9.60 8.62
N LYS A 153 3.02 10.27 7.70
CA LYS A 153 2.43 11.09 6.63
C LYS A 153 1.55 10.27 5.70
N GLY A 154 1.85 8.99 5.49
CA GLY A 154 0.98 8.08 4.76
C GLY A 154 -0.40 7.93 5.41
N ILE A 155 -0.49 7.98 6.74
CA ILE A 155 -1.76 7.95 7.49
C ILE A 155 -2.51 9.29 7.34
N GLU A 156 -1.81 10.41 7.24
CA GLU A 156 -2.41 11.70 6.95
C GLU A 156 -3.03 11.73 5.54
N CYS A 157 -2.28 11.26 4.54
CA CYS A 157 -2.78 11.06 3.18
C CYS A 157 -3.97 10.08 3.14
N TRP A 158 -3.95 9.00 3.94
CA TRP A 158 -5.10 8.10 4.06
C TRP A 158 -6.37 8.84 4.51
N ARG A 159 -6.27 9.74 5.50
CA ARG A 159 -7.40 10.57 5.93
C ARG A 159 -7.87 11.52 4.82
N ALA A 160 -6.96 12.06 4.02
CA ALA A 160 -7.30 12.88 2.86
C ALA A 160 -8.04 12.06 1.80
N PHE A 161 -7.56 10.86 1.50
CA PHE A 161 -8.22 9.91 0.60
C PHE A 161 -9.64 9.58 1.06
N LEU A 162 -9.84 9.32 2.36
CA LEU A 162 -11.18 9.05 2.90
C LEU A 162 -12.14 10.23 2.74
N ARG A 163 -11.65 11.47 2.90
CA ARG A 163 -12.46 12.67 2.63
C ARG A 163 -12.81 12.81 1.15
N TRP A 164 -11.83 12.55 0.27
CA TRP A 164 -12.05 12.55 -1.17
C TRP A 164 -13.13 11.52 -1.57
N CYS A 165 -13.03 10.26 -1.10
CA CYS A 165 -14.07 9.24 -1.34
C CYS A 165 -15.47 9.71 -0.95
N ASN A 166 -15.61 10.38 0.21
CA ASN A 166 -16.90 10.86 0.73
C ASN A 166 -17.46 12.08 -0.02
N THR A 167 -16.69 12.69 -0.92
CA THR A 167 -17.13 13.88 -1.68
C THR A 167 -17.20 13.62 -3.18
N GLU A 168 -16.49 12.60 -3.67
CA GLU A 168 -16.40 12.25 -5.07
C GLU A 168 -17.69 11.59 -5.58
N VAL A 169 -18.31 12.22 -6.57
CA VAL A 169 -19.43 11.62 -7.33
C VAL A 169 -18.85 10.73 -8.42
N HIS A 170 -19.28 9.48 -8.44
CA HIS A 170 -18.74 8.49 -9.36
C HIS A 170 -19.84 7.55 -9.85
N CYS A 171 -19.65 7.02 -11.06
CA CYS A 171 -20.56 6.05 -11.68
C CYS A 171 -20.09 4.62 -11.40
N ARG A 172 -20.87 3.64 -11.87
CA ARG A 172 -20.54 2.23 -11.72
C ARG A 172 -19.21 1.84 -12.40
N SER A 173 -18.95 2.33 -13.61
CA SER A 173 -17.70 2.00 -14.33
C SER A 173 -16.47 2.53 -13.59
N ALA A 174 -16.55 3.73 -12.99
CA ALA A 174 -15.51 4.27 -12.14
C ALA A 174 -15.20 3.38 -10.92
N ARG A 175 -16.22 2.74 -10.33
CA ARG A 175 -15.99 1.76 -9.25
C ARG A 175 -15.29 0.51 -9.75
N GLU A 176 -15.71 0.01 -10.91
CA GLU A 176 -15.12 -1.18 -11.53
C GLU A 176 -13.64 -0.95 -11.86
N GLU A 177 -13.29 0.21 -12.42
CA GLU A 177 -11.91 0.67 -12.64
C GLU A 177 -11.07 0.66 -11.36
N ALA A 178 -11.58 1.27 -10.29
CA ALA A 178 -10.89 1.32 -9.00
C ALA A 178 -10.73 -0.08 -8.37
N ILE A 179 -11.72 -0.97 -8.52
CA ILE A 179 -11.62 -2.35 -8.04
C ILE A 179 -10.50 -3.08 -8.80
N ILE A 180 -10.47 -2.98 -10.13
CA ILE A 180 -9.48 -3.68 -10.96
C ILE A 180 -8.07 -3.27 -10.55
N SER A 181 -7.80 -1.96 -10.49
CA SER A 181 -6.46 -1.47 -10.13
C SER A 181 -6.07 -1.78 -8.68
N ALA A 182 -7.03 -1.81 -7.75
CA ALA A 182 -6.77 -2.25 -6.38
C ALA A 182 -6.35 -3.73 -6.35
N ARG A 183 -7.03 -4.61 -7.11
CA ARG A 183 -6.68 -6.03 -7.23
C ARG A 183 -5.31 -6.22 -7.86
N ASP A 184 -5.00 -5.47 -8.92
CA ASP A 184 -3.69 -5.50 -9.55
C ASP A 184 -2.60 -5.06 -8.57
N THR A 185 -2.89 -4.09 -7.71
CA THR A 185 -1.96 -3.67 -6.66
C THR A 185 -1.68 -4.78 -5.65
N PHE A 186 -2.70 -5.53 -5.21
CA PHE A 186 -2.49 -6.72 -4.38
C PHE A 186 -1.61 -7.78 -5.09
N SER A 187 -1.78 -7.96 -6.40
CA SER A 187 -0.94 -8.85 -7.19
C SER A 187 0.53 -8.41 -7.22
N ILE A 188 0.82 -7.10 -7.28
CA ILE A 188 2.19 -6.56 -7.19
C ILE A 188 2.86 -6.98 -5.88
N PHE A 189 2.17 -6.80 -4.75
CA PHE A 189 2.74 -7.19 -3.45
C PHE A 189 2.91 -8.70 -3.32
N SER A 190 1.94 -9.48 -3.79
CA SER A 190 2.01 -10.94 -3.73
C SER A 190 3.16 -11.49 -4.57
N GLU A 191 3.36 -10.92 -5.77
CA GLU A 191 4.47 -11.28 -6.66
C GLU A 191 5.81 -10.84 -6.07
N SER A 192 5.90 -9.62 -5.52
CA SER A 192 7.12 -9.14 -4.87
C SER A 192 7.53 -10.03 -3.69
N ALA A 193 6.59 -10.41 -2.83
CA ALA A 193 6.85 -11.33 -1.73
C ALA A 193 7.32 -12.70 -2.23
N ARG A 194 6.67 -13.25 -3.27
CA ARG A 194 7.05 -14.53 -3.89
C ARG A 194 8.48 -14.49 -4.45
N GLN A 195 8.84 -13.42 -5.16
CA GLN A 195 10.17 -13.25 -5.74
C GLN A 195 11.26 -13.18 -4.66
N VAL A 196 11.00 -12.45 -3.57
CA VAL A 196 11.92 -12.38 -2.42
C VAL A 196 12.12 -13.75 -1.79
N GLN A 197 11.05 -14.53 -1.60
CA GLN A 197 11.14 -15.88 -1.05
C GLN A 197 11.96 -16.82 -1.94
N LEU A 198 11.72 -16.79 -3.25
CA LEU A 198 12.48 -17.61 -4.20
C LEU A 198 13.97 -17.22 -4.22
N ALA A 199 14.27 -15.92 -4.23
CA ALA A 199 15.65 -15.45 -4.18
C ALA A 199 16.35 -15.81 -2.87
N TYR A 200 15.61 -15.91 -1.76
CA TYR A 200 16.14 -16.34 -0.47
C TYR A 200 16.38 -17.86 -0.42
N GLN A 201 15.46 -18.67 -0.97
CA GLN A 201 15.58 -20.13 -1.01
C GLN A 201 16.67 -20.64 -1.95
N ALA A 202 17.07 -19.84 -2.95
CA ALA A 202 18.12 -20.20 -3.91
C ALA A 202 19.55 -19.97 -3.39
N ARG A 203 19.72 -19.47 -2.15
CA ARG A 203 21.02 -19.20 -1.50
C ARG A 203 21.38 -20.30 -0.52
#